data_AF-A0A078J0R1-F1
#
_entry.id   AF-A0A078J0R1-F1
#
_cell.length_a   1.000
_cell.length_b   1.000
_cell.length_c   1.000
_cell.angle_alpha   90.00
_cell.angle_beta   90.00
_cell.angle_gamma   90.00
#
_symmetry.space_group_name_H-M   'P 1'
#
loop_
_entity.id
_entity.type
_entity.pdbx_description
1 polymer ?
#
loop_
_entity_poly.entity_id
_entity_poly.type
_entity_poly.pdbx_seq_one_letter_code
_entity_poly.pdbx_strand_id
1 'polypeptide(L)' 'MATSGTYVTEVPLKGTVEKHYKNWRSENHAISEAIGHHVQNVTIHEGEWDSHGAIKTWDYTRGVTYTF' A
#
# COMPACT_ATOMS: atom_id res chain seq x y z
N MET A 1 -9.73 -26.99 11.02
CA MET A 1 -9.25 -25.59 11.10
C MET A 1 -9.26 -25.01 9.71
N ALA A 2 -9.82 -23.82 9.49
CA ALA A 2 -9.75 -23.15 8.20
C ALA A 2 -8.39 -22.43 8.07
N THR A 3 -7.69 -22.64 6.96
CA THR A 3 -6.42 -21.96 6.63
C THR A 3 -6.63 -20.80 5.65
N SER A 4 -7.88 -20.47 5.36
CA SER A 4 -8.27 -19.41 4.42
C SER A 4 -9.39 -18.54 5.01
N GLY A 5 -9.40 -17.28 4.61
CA GLY A 5 -10.40 -16.29 4.97
C GLY A 5 -10.22 -15.02 4.14
N THR A 6 -11.32 -14.31 3.90
CA THR A 6 -11.33 -13.03 3.17
C THR A 6 -11.74 -11.92 4.13
N TYR A 7 -10.91 -10.89 4.24
CA TYR A 7 -11.23 -9.68 5.00
C TYR A 7 -11.47 -8.53 4.02
N VAL A 8 -12.56 -7.81 4.22
CA VAL A 8 -12.94 -6.66 3.38
C VAL A 8 -13.28 -5.49 4.30
N THR A 9 -12.86 -4.28 3.92
CA THR A 9 -13.22 -3.04 4.59
C THR A 9 -13.46 -1.96 3.54
N GLU A 10 -14.40 -1.07 3.81
CA GLU A 10 -14.73 0.07 2.96
C GLU A 10 -14.56 1.35 3.77
N VAL A 11 -13.76 2.28 3.24
CA VAL A 11 -13.50 3.56 3.88
C VAL A 11 -13.88 4.67 2.89
N PRO A 12 -14.82 5.57 3.24
CA PRO A 12 -15.17 6.70 2.39
C PRO A 12 -13.96 7.58 2.08
N LEU A 13 -13.70 7.81 0.80
CA LEU A 13 -12.59 8.64 0.36
C LEU A 13 -12.98 10.13 0.41
N LYS A 14 -12.16 10.95 1.06
CA LYS A 14 -12.33 12.42 1.11
C LYS A 14 -11.75 13.16 -0.10
N GLY A 15 -11.08 12.46 -1.02
CA GLY A 15 -10.43 12.99 -2.21
C GLY A 15 -10.95 12.35 -3.51
N THR A 16 -10.30 12.66 -4.63
CA THR A 16 -10.71 12.13 -5.94
C THR A 16 -10.25 10.69 -6.12
N VAL A 17 -11.09 9.89 -6.77
CA VAL A 17 -10.82 8.47 -7.04
C VAL A 17 -9.61 8.32 -7.95
N GLU A 18 -9.47 9.19 -8.94
CA GLU A 18 -8.40 9.17 -9.92
C GLU A 18 -7.04 9.35 -9.27
N LYS A 19 -6.92 10.32 -8.35
CA LYS A 19 -5.67 10.59 -7.64
C LYS A 19 -5.33 9.45 -6.68
N HIS A 20 -6.32 8.96 -5.94
CA HIS A 20 -6.10 7.85 -5.02
C HIS A 20 -5.64 6.59 -5.76
N TYR A 21 -6.31 6.24 -6.87
CA TYR A 21 -5.94 5.11 -7.70
C TYR A 21 -4.54 5.26 -8.32
N LYS A 22 -4.21 6.45 -8.83
CA LYS A 22 -2.90 6.73 -9.43
C LYS A 22 -1.75 6.54 -8.42
N ASN A 23 -1.93 7.04 -7.20
CA ASN A 23 -0.97 6.87 -6.11
C ASN A 23 -0.69 5.39 -5.82
N TRP A 24 -1.73 4.55 -5.82
CA TRP A 24 -1.56 3.12 -5.58
C TRP A 24 -1.00 2.36 -6.77
N ARG A 25 -1.36 2.75 -7.99
CA ARG A 25 -0.95 2.06 -9.22
C ARG A 25 0.50 2.36 -9.60
N SER A 26 0.81 3.64 -9.85
CA SER A 26 2.04 4.04 -10.53
C SER A 26 2.88 5.06 -9.75
N GLU A 27 2.29 5.79 -8.80
CA GLU A 27 2.99 6.79 -7.98
C GLU A 27 3.25 6.30 -6.54
N ASN A 28 3.41 4.99 -6.38
CA ASN A 28 3.52 4.35 -5.05
C ASN A 28 4.83 4.70 -4.32
N HIS A 29 5.85 5.18 -5.03
CA HIS A 29 7.05 5.76 -4.41
C HIS A 29 6.74 7.03 -3.60
N ALA A 30 5.69 7.77 -3.92
CA ALA A 30 5.28 8.98 -3.17
C ALA A 30 4.49 8.65 -1.89
N ILE A 31 4.13 7.38 -1.66
CA ILE A 31 3.35 6.97 -0.49
C ILE A 31 4.17 7.14 0.79
N SER A 32 5.48 6.89 0.75
CA SER A 32 6.34 7.10 1.93
C SER A 32 6.42 8.57 2.33
N GLU A 33 6.33 9.50 1.38
CA GLU A 33 6.24 10.94 1.69
C GLU A 33 4.90 11.29 2.35
N ALA A 34 3.79 10.72 1.86
CA ALA A 34 2.46 11.01 2.37
C ALA A 34 2.17 10.35 3.74
N ILE A 35 2.65 9.12 3.98
CA ILE A 35 2.36 8.31 5.17
C ILE A 35 3.59 7.63 5.76
N GLY A 36 4.72 8.36 5.83
CA GLY A 36 6.02 7.88 6.33
C GLY A 36 6.00 7.15 7.68
N HIS A 37 5.05 7.50 8.54
CA HIS A 37 4.84 6.86 9.85
C HIS A 37 4.28 5.44 9.76
N HIS A 38 3.71 5.04 8.62
CA HIS A 38 3.23 3.68 8.34
C HIS A 38 4.08 2.99 7.27
N VAL A 39 4.36 3.65 6.17
CA VAL A 39 5.18 3.14 5.06
C VAL A 39 6.44 3.99 4.99
N GLN A 40 7.59 3.41 5.30
CA GLN A 40 8.86 4.13 5.34
C GLN A 40 9.49 4.24 3.94
N ASN A 41 9.33 3.20 3.11
CA ASN A 41 9.95 3.15 1.81
C ASN A 41 9.21 2.18 0.86
N VAL A 42 9.29 2.48 -0.44
CA VAL A 42 8.81 1.61 -1.52
C VAL A 42 9.87 1.60 -2.60
N THR A 43 10.41 0.42 -2.90
CA THR A 43 11.49 0.27 -3.90
C THR A 43 11.08 -0.71 -4.98
N ILE A 44 11.32 -0.38 -6.25
CA ILE A 44 11.20 -1.35 -7.34
C ILE A 44 12.35 -2.34 -7.26
N HIS A 45 12.01 -3.62 -7.29
CA HIS A 45 12.97 -4.69 -7.45
C HIS A 45 13.10 -5.12 -8.92
N GLU A 46 11.98 -5.23 -9.63
CA GLU A 46 11.93 -5.64 -11.03
C GLU A 46 10.81 -4.90 -11.79
N GLY A 47 11.08 -4.49 -13.03
CA GLY A 47 10.15 -3.77 -13.89
C GLY A 47 10.15 -2.26 -13.67
N GLU A 48 9.06 -1.60 -14.08
CA GLU A 48 8.85 -0.15 -13.92
C GLU A 48 7.57 0.09 -13.09
N TRP A 49 7.38 1.33 -12.63
CA TRP A 49 6.32 1.66 -11.68
C TRP A 49 4.90 1.35 -12.17
N ASP A 50 4.65 1.45 -13.48
CA ASP A 50 3.36 1.17 -14.11
C ASP A 50 3.38 -0.12 -14.97
N SER A 51 4.47 -0.89 -14.92
CA SER A 51 4.56 -2.14 -15.67
C SER A 51 3.73 -3.23 -15.03
N HIS A 52 2.98 -3.96 -15.87
CA HIS A 52 2.35 -5.19 -15.43
C HIS A 52 3.42 -6.21 -15.02
N GLY A 53 3.22 -6.87 -13.88
CA GLY A 53 4.18 -7.83 -13.33
C GLY A 53 5.36 -7.22 -12.57
N ALA A 54 5.39 -5.90 -12.33
CA ALA A 54 6.44 -5.28 -11.54
C ALA A 54 6.49 -5.81 -10.10
N ILE A 55 7.70 -6.03 -9.58
CA ILE A 55 7.95 -6.50 -8.21
C ILE A 55 8.43 -5.32 -7.37
N LYS A 56 7.77 -5.09 -6.23
CA LYS A 56 8.04 -3.95 -5.34
C LYS A 56 8.23 -4.42 -3.91
N THR A 57 9.28 -3.91 -3.25
CA THR A 57 9.54 -4.10 -1.81
C THR A 57 8.97 -2.93 -1.03
N TRP A 58 8.24 -3.22 0.04
CA TRP A 58 7.59 -2.22 0.90
C TRP A 58 8.12 -2.36 2.33
N ASP A 59 8.76 -1.29 2.80
CA ASP A 59 9.19 -1.19 4.19
C ASP A 59 8.08 -0.49 4.97
N TYR A 60 7.41 -1.23 5.86
CA TYR A 60 6.30 -0.71 6.65
C TYR A 60 6.39 -1.10 8.12
N THR A 61 5.90 -0.21 8.96
CA THR A 61 5.81 -0.40 10.41
C THR A 61 4.34 -0.63 10.76
N ARG A 62 4.06 -1.81 11.31
CA ARG A 62 2.79 -2.05 12.00
C ARG A 62 2.93 -1.65 13.45
N GLY A 63 2.00 -0.83 13.94
CA GLY A 63 1.88 -0.57 15.37
C GLY A 63 1.67 -1.86 16.16
N VAL A 64 2.04 -1.84 17.44
CA VAL A 64 1.74 -2.92 18.39
C VAL A 64 0.23 -2.91 18.62
N THR A 65 -0.49 -3.80 17.93
CA THR A 65 -1.88 -4.10 18.28
C THR A 65 -1.88 -4.91 19.57
N TYR A 66 -2.28 -4.31 20.67
CA TYR A 66 -2.75 -5.04 21.85
C TYR A 66 -4.09 -5.67 21.47
N THR A 67 -4.11 -6.98 21.24
CA THR A 67 -5.34 -7.76 21.21
C THR A 67 -5.75 -8.07 22.65
N PHE A 68 -6.92 -7.58 23.06
CA PHE A 68 -7.58 -7.94 24.32
C PHE A 68 -8.20 -9.34 24.23
#